data_AF-A0A7W0A5K6-F1
#
_entry.id   AF-A0A7W0A5K6-F1
#
_cell.length_a   1.000
_cell.length_b   1.000
_cell.length_c   1.000
_cell.angle_alpha   90.00
_cell.angle_beta   90.00
_cell.angle_gamma   90.00
#
_symmetry.space_group_name_H-M   'P 1'
#
loop_
_entity.id
_entity.type
_entity.pdbx_description
1 polymer ?
#
loop_
_entity_poly.entity_id
_entity_poly.type
_entity_poly.pdbx_seq_one_letter_code
_entity_poly.pdbx_strand_id
1 'polypeptide(L)'
;MKDKVIEENLRKARSATDEGERREAAEAINRRFAEQCYLIPTSWTKWGIVHTPDIANFGRNPLPDGGFALDGAGFPGQAWLTAVFKN
;
A
#
# COMPACT_ATOMS: atom_id res chain seq x y z
N MET A 1 21.76 -8.73 7.91
CA MET A 1 21.49 -10.07 7.35
C MET A 1 21.32 -9.91 5.84
N LYS A 2 22.00 -10.71 5.02
CA LYS A 2 21.90 -10.65 3.54
C LYS A 2 21.51 -12.04 3.02
N ASP A 3 20.26 -12.20 2.60
CA ASP A 3 19.76 -13.43 1.99
C ASP A 3 19.68 -13.22 0.47
N LYS A 4 20.48 -14.00 -0.28
CA LYS A 4 20.62 -13.84 -1.74
C LYS A 4 19.30 -14.07 -2.48
N VAL A 5 18.47 -14.99 -1.99
CA VAL A 5 17.17 -15.29 -2.61
C VAL A 5 16.22 -14.11 -2.46
N ILE A 6 16.20 -13.48 -1.28
CA ILE A 6 15.40 -12.28 -1.03
C ILE A 6 15.93 -11.11 -1.87
N GLU A 7 17.24 -10.87 -1.90
CA GLU A 7 17.83 -9.77 -2.67
C GLU A 7 17.55 -9.88 -4.19
N GLU A 8 17.72 -11.08 -4.75
CA GLU A 8 17.45 -11.35 -6.16
C GLU A 8 15.98 -11.09 -6.51
N ASN A 9 15.05 -11.64 -5.71
CA ASN A 9 13.63 -11.48 -5.99
C ASN A 9 13.13 -10.05 -5.72
N LEU A 10 13.69 -9.33 -4.74
CA LEU A 10 13.41 -7.90 -4.55
C LEU A 10 13.88 -7.06 -5.75
N ARG A 11 15.00 -7.44 -6.39
CA ARG A 11 15.46 -6.80 -7.62
C ARG A 11 14.48 -7.08 -8.76
N LYS A 12 14.09 -8.34 -8.97
CA LYS A 12 13.12 -8.75 -9.99
C LYS A 12 11.78 -8.04 -9.82
N ALA A 13 11.21 -8.05 -8.61
CA ALA A 13 9.92 -7.42 -8.33
C ALA A 13 9.90 -5.91 -8.64
N ARG A 14 11.03 -5.22 -8.46
CA ARG A 14 11.15 -3.79 -8.79
C ARG A 14 11.30 -3.51 -10.28
N SER A 15 11.88 -4.43 -11.04
CA SER A 15 12.18 -4.23 -12.47
C SER A 15 11.19 -4.91 -13.41
N ALA A 16 10.39 -5.86 -12.93
CA ALA A 16 9.46 -6.61 -13.75
C ALA A 16 8.34 -5.71 -14.28
N THR A 17 8.11 -5.78 -15.59
CA THR A 17 7.04 -5.05 -16.29
C THR A 17 5.75 -5.87 -16.38
N ASP A 18 5.86 -7.20 -16.25
CA ASP A 18 4.72 -8.10 -16.16
C ASP A 18 4.20 -8.21 -14.71
N GLU A 19 2.89 -8.38 -14.55
CA GLU A 19 2.26 -8.53 -13.23
C GLU A 19 2.48 -9.94 -12.63
N GLY A 20 2.46 -10.98 -13.47
CA GLY A 20 2.73 -12.36 -13.07
C GLY A 20 4.14 -12.51 -12.52
N GLU A 21 5.14 -11.99 -13.22
CA GLU A 21 6.54 -12.00 -12.76
C GLU A 21 6.73 -11.27 -11.41
N ARG A 22 6.05 -10.13 -11.23
CA ARG A 22 6.08 -9.39 -9.94
C ARG A 22 5.47 -10.23 -8.83
N ARG A 23 4.35 -10.90 -9.10
CA ARG A 23 3.68 -11.77 -8.14
C ARG A 23 4.56 -12.96 -7.76
N GLU A 24 5.13 -13.66 -8.73
CA GLU A 24 6.00 -14.82 -8.49
C GLU A 24 7.21 -14.45 -7.63
N ALA A 25 7.84 -13.29 -7.92
CA ALA A 25 8.94 -12.77 -7.13
C ALA A 25 8.52 -12.44 -5.68
N ALA A 26 7.36 -11.82 -5.48
CA ALA A 26 6.81 -11.54 -4.15
C ALA A 26 6.51 -12.82 -3.36
N GLU A 27 5.93 -13.83 -4.00
CA GLU A 27 5.68 -15.12 -3.37
C GLU A 27 6.98 -15.85 -2.99
N ALA A 28 8.01 -15.78 -3.83
CA ALA A 28 9.32 -16.36 -3.55
C ALA A 28 9.98 -15.71 -2.33
N ILE A 29 9.86 -14.39 -2.17
CA ILE A 29 10.31 -13.67 -0.98
C ILE A 29 9.56 -14.16 0.25
N ASN A 30 8.23 -14.22 0.21
CA ASN A 30 7.40 -14.64 1.35
C ASN A 30 7.73 -16.08 1.80
N ARG A 31 7.90 -17.01 0.85
CA ARG A 31 8.35 -18.38 1.16
C ARG A 31 9.68 -18.39 1.89
N ARG A 32 10.67 -17.60 1.41
CA ARG A 32 11.99 -17.53 2.04
C ARG A 32 11.94 -16.90 3.45
N PHE A 33 11.11 -15.87 3.65
CA PHE A 33 10.89 -15.27 4.96
C PHE A 33 10.30 -16.28 5.96
N ALA A 34 9.34 -17.10 5.51
CA ALA A 34 8.73 -18.14 6.33
C ALA A 34 9.72 -19.26 6.67
N GLU A 35 10.48 -19.77 5.68
CA GLU A 35 11.49 -20.81 5.88
C GLU A 35 12.58 -20.42 6.88
N GLN A 36 12.99 -19.15 6.86
CA GLN A 36 14.06 -18.66 7.72
C GLN A 36 13.55 -18.01 9.01
N CYS A 37 12.23 -17.96 9.22
CA CYS A 37 11.59 -17.32 10.36
C CYS A 37 12.07 -15.88 10.61
N TYR A 38 12.39 -15.13 9.55
CA TYR A 38 12.86 -13.74 9.69
C TYR A 38 11.77 -12.79 10.21
N LEU A 39 10.50 -13.14 9.97
CA LEU A 39 9.34 -12.43 10.45
C LEU A 39 8.29 -13.47 10.87
N ILE A 40 7.72 -13.30 12.07
CA ILE A 40 6.55 -14.05 12.52
C ILE A 40 5.43 -13.04 12.73
N PRO A 41 4.59 -12.79 11.72
CA PRO A 41 3.51 -11.82 11.84
C PRO A 41 2.42 -12.38 12.76
N THR A 42 2.23 -11.74 13.92
CA THR A 42 1.20 -12.11 14.91
C THR A 42 -0.10 -11.34 14.72
N SER A 43 -0.04 -10.16 14.11
CA SER A 43 -1.19 -9.30 13.85
C SER A 43 -0.97 -8.46 12.59
N TRP A 44 -2.06 -8.03 11.95
CA TRP A 44 -2.05 -7.01 10.91
C TRP A 44 -3.06 -5.92 11.22
N THR A 45 -2.75 -4.69 10.84
CA THR A 45 -3.61 -3.53 11.06
C THR A 45 -4.47 -3.28 9.83
N LYS A 46 -5.78 -3.14 10.03
CA LYS A 46 -6.68 -2.54 9.03
C LYS A 46 -6.80 -1.05 9.34
N TRP A 47 -6.48 -0.21 8.36
CA TRP A 47 -6.66 1.23 8.45
C TRP A 47 -8.00 1.62 7.85
N GLY A 48 -8.69 2.54 8.49
CA GLY A 48 -9.91 3.16 7.95
C GLY A 48 -9.88 4.64 8.29
N ILE A 49 -10.45 5.47 7.41
CA ILE A 49 -10.59 6.89 7.69
C ILE A 49 -12.03 7.19 8.04
N VAL A 50 -12.22 7.78 9.22
CA VAL A 50 -13.52 8.27 9.66
C VAL A 50 -13.76 9.62 9.02
N HIS A 51 -14.88 9.78 8.32
CA HIS A 51 -15.29 11.05 7.73
C HIS A 51 -16.77 11.31 8.04
N THR A 52 -17.18 12.59 8.00
CA THR A 52 -18.59 12.94 8.08
C THR A 52 -19.25 12.68 6.70
N PRO A 53 -20.52 12.20 6.66
CA PRO A 53 -21.17 11.84 5.39
C PRO A 53 -21.41 13.03 4.45
N ASP A 54 -21.39 14.25 4.97
CA ASP A 54 -21.64 15.50 4.26
C ASP A 54 -20.39 16.08 3.57
N ILE A 55 -19.22 15.49 3.78
CA ILE A 55 -17.99 15.86 3.06
C ILE A 55 -18.01 15.21 1.68
N ALA A 56 -18.21 16.02 0.65
CA ALA A 56 -18.14 15.59 -0.73
C ALA A 56 -16.68 15.31 -1.16
N ASN A 57 -16.49 14.40 -2.13
CA ASN A 57 -15.20 14.05 -2.75
C ASN A 57 -14.16 13.42 -1.83
N PHE A 58 -14.58 12.84 -0.70
CA PHE A 58 -13.75 11.97 0.13
C PHE A 58 -13.62 10.58 -0.52
N GLY A 59 -12.42 9.98 -0.59
CA GLY A 59 -12.23 8.61 -1.13
C GLY A 59 -12.31 8.45 -2.65
N ARG A 60 -12.45 9.53 -3.43
CA ARG A 60 -12.66 9.46 -4.89
C ARG A 60 -11.86 10.49 -5.67
N ASN A 61 -10.56 10.61 -5.38
CA ASN A 61 -9.68 11.43 -6.22
C ASN A 61 -9.27 10.65 -7.48
N PRO A 62 -9.75 10.99 -8.69
CA PRO A 62 -9.43 10.22 -9.89
C PRO A 62 -7.95 10.39 -10.27
N LEU A 63 -7.30 9.28 -10.61
CA LEU A 63 -5.96 9.26 -11.16
C LEU A 63 -6.02 9.28 -12.70
N PRO A 64 -4.95 9.74 -13.38
CA PRO A 64 -4.90 9.79 -14.85
C PRO A 64 -5.09 8.45 -15.56
N ASP A 65 -4.91 7.33 -14.85
CA ASP A 65 -5.11 5.97 -15.34
C ASP A 65 -6.56 5.46 -15.17
N GLY A 66 -7.48 6.33 -14.71
CA GLY A 66 -8.88 5.97 -14.46
C GLY A 66 -9.11 5.27 -13.11
N GLY A 67 -8.05 5.06 -12.31
CA GLY A 67 -8.17 4.61 -10.93
C GLY A 67 -8.58 5.73 -9.98
N PHE A 68 -8.74 5.40 -8.70
CA PHE A 68 -8.90 6.39 -7.63
C PHE A 68 -7.70 6.33 -6.71
N ALA A 69 -7.22 7.48 -6.26
CA ALA A 69 -6.18 7.55 -5.24
C ALA A 69 -6.70 6.92 -3.95
N LEU A 70 -5.87 6.09 -3.32
CA LEU A 70 -6.14 5.62 -1.96
C LEU A 70 -6.14 6.82 -1.02
N ASP A 71 -7.05 6.83 -0.07
CA ASP A 71 -7.08 7.86 0.96
C ASP A 71 -5.75 7.91 1.73
N GLY A 72 -5.08 9.06 1.72
CA GLY A 72 -3.75 9.24 2.30
C GLY A 72 -2.56 8.97 1.37
N ALA A 73 -2.78 8.54 0.12
CA ALA A 73 -1.70 8.31 -0.86
C ALA A 73 -1.12 9.59 -1.49
N GLY A 74 -1.59 10.77 -1.07
CA GLY A 74 -1.02 12.06 -1.45
C GLY A 74 -1.31 13.10 -0.37
N PHE A 75 -0.34 13.36 0.50
CA PHE A 75 -0.34 14.35 1.58
C PHE A 75 -1.57 14.33 2.52
N PRO A 76 -1.41 14.03 3.83
CA PRO A 76 -2.52 13.93 4.79
C PRO A 76 -3.23 15.27 5.14
N GLY A 77 -3.03 16.34 4.35
CA GLY A 77 -3.45 17.71 4.67
C GLY A 77 -4.54 18.32 3.79
N GLN A 78 -5.09 17.62 2.79
CA GLN A 78 -6.13 18.17 1.91
C GLN A 78 -7.57 17.90 2.38
N ALA A 79 -7.81 17.86 3.70
CA ALA A 79 -9.15 18.13 4.20
C ALA A 79 -9.36 19.64 4.15
N TRP A 80 -10.41 20.12 3.46
CA TRP A 80 -10.81 21.52 3.51
C TRP A 80 -11.16 21.88 4.97
N LEU A 81 -10.23 22.53 5.67
CA LEU A 81 -10.35 22.92 7.09
C LEU A 81 -11.56 23.84 7.36
N THR A 82 -12.15 24.44 6.33
CA THR A 82 -13.38 25.23 6.42
C THR A 82 -14.63 24.41 6.72
N ALA A 83 -14.59 23.08 6.57
CA ALA A 83 -15.71 22.20 6.93
C ALA A 83 -15.60 21.61 8.36
N VAL A 84 -14.42 21.63 8.97
CA VAL A 84 -14.16 21.03 10.30
C VAL A 84 -14.64 21.94 11.44
N PHE A 85 -14.70 23.25 11.21
CA PHE A 85 -15.21 24.23 12.18
C PHE A 85 -16.43 24.95 11.61
N LYS A 86 -17.60 24.32 11.72
CA LYS A 86 -18.88 25.06 11.69
C LYS A 86 -19.26 25.40 13.13
N ASN A 87 -19.45 26.70 13.40
CA ASN A 87 -20.13 27.20 14.60
C ASN A 87 -21.56 26.66 14.68
#